data_AF-A0A938S621-F1
#
_entry.id   AF-A0A938S621-F1
#
_cell.length_a   1.000
_cell.length_b   1.000
_cell.length_c   1.000
_cell.angle_alpha   90.00
_cell.angle_beta   90.00
_cell.angle_gamma   90.00
#
_symmetry.space_group_name_H-M   'P 1'
#
loop_
_entity.id
_entity.type
_entity.pdbx_description
1 polymer ?
#
loop_
_entity_poly.entity_id
_entity_poly.type
_entity_poly.pdbx_seq_one_letter_code
_entity_poly.pdbx_strand_id
1 'polypeptide(L)'
;MVLSSLAVGKEGRFKLRELYPQEKVAKVLLAREQWRPWPKGSEREPWEALPAPMRKDLIANGEQHLGSQWPTLPATLFLEYARNGNRSRYEREHFARRNALTDLIVAECVEGEGRFLDDIANLVWAICEESFWGVSAHIGAQKAGSGLPDPAEFIVDLFAAETGESLAWTYYLLGERLDRVSPMLRKRIGHEIDRRILTPCLERDDFGWMGFKGGRVNNWNPWCNSNWLACTLLV
;
A
#
# COMPACT_ATOMS: atom_id res chain seq x y z
N MET A 1 11.40 -3.25 37.34
CA MET A 1 10.03 -3.79 37.49
C MET A 1 9.39 -3.70 36.10
N VAL A 2 9.67 -4.69 35.26
CA VAL A 2 9.39 -4.68 33.82
C VAL A 2 8.46 -5.86 33.51
N LEU A 3 7.28 -5.51 32.99
CA LEU A 3 6.31 -6.28 32.21
C LEU A 3 6.41 -7.82 32.29
N SER A 4 5.62 -8.40 33.19
CA SER A 4 5.23 -9.81 33.13
C SER A 4 3.81 -9.94 32.57
N SER A 5 3.69 -10.30 31.29
CA SER A 5 2.55 -11.07 30.79
C SER A 5 3.01 -11.95 29.64
N LEU A 6 3.71 -13.03 30.00
CA LEU A 6 3.87 -14.17 29.12
C LEU A 6 2.47 -14.76 28.91
N ALA A 7 1.89 -14.55 27.73
CA ALA A 7 0.77 -15.35 27.28
C ALA A 7 1.24 -16.82 27.19
N VAL A 8 0.78 -17.63 28.14
CA VAL A 8 0.97 -19.08 28.14
C VAL A 8 0.11 -19.66 27.04
N GLY A 9 0.70 -19.86 25.86
CA GLY A 9 0.13 -20.71 24.81
C GLY A 9 0.24 -22.16 25.24
N LYS A 10 -0.86 -22.92 25.11
CA LYS A 10 -0.93 -24.37 25.33
C LYS A 10 0.28 -25.10 24.69
N GLU A 11 0.83 -26.06 25.41
CA GLU A 11 1.92 -26.95 24.97
C GLU A 11 1.67 -27.45 23.53
N GLY A 12 2.68 -27.33 22.68
CA GLY A 12 2.66 -27.87 21.31
C GLY A 12 2.64 -26.87 20.16
N ARG A 13 2.66 -25.55 20.41
CA ARG A 13 2.90 -24.55 19.34
C ARG A 13 4.33 -24.04 19.42
N PHE A 14 5.22 -24.55 18.57
CA PHE A 14 6.55 -23.97 18.38
C PHE A 14 6.40 -22.48 18.04
N LYS A 15 7.06 -21.60 18.79
CA LYS A 15 7.17 -20.19 18.37
C LYS A 15 8.19 -20.15 17.25
N LEU A 16 7.82 -19.64 16.07
CA LEU A 16 8.76 -19.53 14.94
C LEU A 16 10.07 -18.84 15.33
N ARG A 17 10.03 -17.87 16.26
CA ARG A 17 11.21 -17.20 16.82
C ARG A 17 12.19 -18.14 17.55
N GLU A 18 11.71 -19.24 18.13
CA GLU A 18 12.57 -20.26 18.77
C GLU A 18 13.24 -21.16 17.72
N LEU A 19 12.55 -21.46 16.62
CA LEU A 19 13.09 -22.24 15.50
C LEU A 19 14.04 -21.41 14.62
N TYR A 20 13.74 -20.13 14.45
CA TYR A 20 14.47 -19.17 13.62
C TYR A 20 14.85 -17.92 14.43
N PRO A 21 15.90 -18.01 15.27
CA PRO A 21 16.44 -16.85 15.97
C PRO A 21 16.83 -15.73 15.00
N GLN A 22 16.73 -14.48 15.47
CA GLN A 22 17.00 -13.30 14.66
C GLN A 22 18.40 -13.33 14.05
N GLU A 23 19.39 -13.85 14.77
CA GLU A 23 20.78 -13.98 14.31
C GLU A 23 20.93 -15.00 13.18
N LYS A 24 20.06 -16.02 13.11
CA LYS A 24 20.04 -16.97 12.00
C LYS A 24 19.36 -16.37 10.79
N VAL A 25 18.23 -15.69 10.99
CA VAL A 25 17.49 -15.01 9.92
C VAL A 25 18.37 -13.93 9.28
N ALA A 26 19.04 -13.10 10.09
CA ALA A 26 19.92 -12.04 9.61
C ALA A 26 21.05 -12.54 8.68
N LYS A 27 21.50 -13.80 8.83
CA LYS A 27 22.55 -14.39 7.97
C LYS A 27 22.07 -14.79 6.58
N VAL A 28 20.76 -14.92 6.37
CA VAL A 28 20.17 -15.35 5.08
C VAL A 28 19.39 -14.24 4.37
N LEU A 29 19.18 -13.10 5.03
CA LEU A 29 18.54 -11.94 4.41
C LEU A 29 19.53 -11.19 3.51
N LEU A 30 19.06 -10.78 2.34
CA LEU A 30 19.76 -9.82 1.51
C LEU A 30 19.77 -8.46 2.21
N ALA A 31 20.83 -7.67 1.99
CA ALA A 31 20.81 -6.26 2.34
C ALA A 31 19.65 -5.58 1.61
N ARG A 32 18.98 -4.62 2.26
CA ARG A 32 17.79 -3.97 1.70
C ARG A 32 18.08 -3.35 0.32
N GLU A 33 19.26 -2.77 0.14
CA GLU A 33 19.72 -2.12 -1.09
C GLU A 33 19.92 -3.11 -2.26
N GLN A 34 20.06 -4.39 -1.94
CA GLN A 34 20.21 -5.50 -2.89
C GLN A 34 18.86 -6.16 -3.21
N TRP A 35 17.82 -5.91 -2.44
CA TRP A 35 16.49 -6.44 -2.72
C TRP A 35 15.85 -5.65 -3.86
N ARG A 36 16.00 -6.16 -5.09
CA ARG A 36 15.50 -5.59 -6.34
C ARG A 36 14.67 -6.63 -7.09
N PRO A 37 13.42 -6.88 -6.64
CA PRO A 37 12.61 -8.00 -7.15
C PRO A 37 12.17 -7.79 -8.60
N TRP A 38 12.10 -6.54 -9.06
CA TRP A 38 11.73 -6.17 -10.43
C TRP A 38 12.67 -5.09 -10.97
N PRO A 39 12.90 -5.01 -12.29
CA PRO A 39 13.65 -3.92 -12.90
C PRO A 39 12.92 -2.59 -12.65
N LYS A 40 13.66 -1.52 -12.38
CA LYS A 40 13.10 -0.16 -12.37
C LYS A 40 12.64 0.23 -13.78
N GLY A 41 11.75 1.22 -13.90
CA GLY A 41 11.30 1.73 -15.20
C GLY A 41 12.40 2.38 -16.05
N SER A 42 13.53 2.76 -15.42
CA SER A 42 14.73 3.24 -16.12
C SER A 42 15.59 2.12 -16.70
N GLU A 43 15.45 0.88 -16.22
CA GLU A 43 16.17 -0.30 -16.72
C GLU A 43 15.41 -0.86 -17.94
N ARG A 44 15.72 -0.33 -19.14
CA ARG A 44 14.90 -0.53 -20.34
C ARG A 44 14.87 -1.95 -20.90
N GLU A 45 16.02 -2.64 -20.92
CA GLU A 45 16.18 -3.94 -21.58
C GLU A 45 15.16 -5.00 -21.13
N PRO A 46 14.91 -5.23 -19.82
CA PRO A 46 13.87 -6.17 -19.36
C PRO A 46 12.45 -5.83 -19.84
N TRP A 47 12.08 -4.54 -19.89
CA TRP A 47 10.77 -4.10 -20.33
C TRP A 47 10.60 -4.23 -21.85
N GLU A 48 11.67 -3.94 -22.60
CA GLU A 48 11.73 -4.10 -24.06
C GLU A 48 11.82 -5.57 -24.50
N ALA A 49 12.22 -6.48 -23.61
CA ALA A 49 12.24 -7.92 -23.86
C ALA A 49 10.85 -8.58 -23.77
N LEU A 50 9.84 -7.90 -23.19
CA LEU A 50 8.48 -8.41 -23.11
C LEU A 50 7.87 -8.60 -24.51
N PRO A 51 7.09 -9.67 -24.78
CA PRO A 51 6.46 -9.87 -26.10
C PRO A 51 5.67 -8.65 -26.59
N ALA A 52 5.84 -8.29 -27.86
CA ALA A 52 5.22 -7.10 -28.46
C ALA A 52 3.68 -7.01 -28.27
N PRO A 53 2.89 -8.09 -28.40
CA PRO A 53 1.45 -8.03 -28.10
C PRO A 53 1.16 -7.64 -26.65
N MET A 54 1.91 -8.20 -25.69
CA MET A 54 1.74 -7.89 -24.27
C MET A 54 2.12 -6.44 -23.96
N ARG A 55 3.22 -5.94 -24.55
CA ARG A 55 3.58 -4.52 -24.39
C ARG A 55 2.47 -3.61 -24.91
N LYS A 56 1.90 -3.93 -26.07
CA LYS A 56 0.80 -3.17 -26.66
C LYS A 56 -0.41 -3.12 -25.73
N ASP A 57 -0.82 -4.26 -25.16
CA ASP A 57 -1.99 -4.32 -24.26
C ASP A 57 -1.73 -3.55 -22.96
N LEU A 58 -0.54 -3.68 -22.37
CA LEU A 58 -0.16 -2.96 -21.15
C LEU A 58 -0.13 -1.44 -21.36
N ILE A 59 0.40 -0.98 -22.50
CA ILE A 59 0.39 0.44 -22.86
C ILE A 59 -1.04 0.92 -23.09
N ALA A 60 -1.86 0.15 -23.81
CA ALA A 60 -3.25 0.50 -24.10
C ALA A 60 -4.11 0.63 -22.83
N ASN A 61 -3.80 -0.10 -21.75
CA ASN A 61 -4.47 0.09 -20.46
C ASN A 61 -4.13 1.47 -19.86
N GLY A 62 -2.86 1.88 -19.86
CA GLY A 62 -2.46 3.21 -19.40
C GLY A 62 -3.04 4.34 -20.25
N GLU A 63 -3.16 4.14 -21.57
CA GLU A 63 -3.73 5.12 -22.49
C GLU A 63 -5.18 5.50 -22.17
N GLN A 64 -5.96 4.60 -21.55
CA GLN A 64 -7.33 4.89 -21.13
C GLN A 64 -7.40 5.96 -20.03
N HIS A 65 -6.28 6.24 -19.36
CA HIS A 65 -6.22 7.15 -18.23
C HIS A 65 -5.50 8.47 -18.54
N LEU A 66 -4.99 8.66 -19.76
CA LEU A 66 -4.31 9.90 -20.14
C LEU A 66 -5.25 11.11 -20.13
N GLY A 67 -4.89 12.15 -19.36
CA GLY A 67 -5.69 13.37 -19.22
C GLY A 67 -7.04 13.16 -18.53
N SER A 68 -7.20 12.04 -17.82
CA SER A 68 -8.44 11.72 -17.10
C SER A 68 -8.67 12.65 -15.90
N GLN A 69 -9.94 12.83 -15.56
CA GLN A 69 -10.32 13.43 -14.28
C GLN A 69 -10.52 12.32 -13.24
N TRP A 70 -9.82 12.41 -12.12
CA TRP A 70 -9.91 11.40 -11.08
C TRP A 70 -11.20 11.54 -10.27
N PRO A 71 -11.92 10.44 -9.99
CA PRO A 71 -13.13 10.50 -9.18
C PRO A 71 -12.90 11.22 -7.85
N THR A 72 -13.81 12.11 -7.46
CA THR A 72 -13.77 12.72 -6.12
C THR A 72 -14.21 11.71 -5.06
N LEU A 73 -13.75 11.87 -3.82
CA LEU A 73 -14.19 11.08 -2.67
C LEU A 73 -14.90 11.98 -1.63
N PRO A 74 -16.14 12.43 -1.87
CA PRO A 74 -16.83 13.33 -0.94
C PRO A 74 -17.09 12.69 0.42
N ALA A 75 -17.08 13.51 1.47
CA ALA A 75 -17.44 13.10 2.83
C ALA A 75 -18.81 12.38 2.89
N THR A 76 -19.80 12.88 2.13
CA THR A 76 -21.14 12.29 2.09
C THR A 76 -21.16 10.90 1.45
N LEU A 77 -20.29 10.64 0.47
CA LEU A 77 -20.14 9.33 -0.15
C LEU A 77 -19.53 8.33 0.82
N PHE A 78 -18.53 8.74 1.59
CA PHE A 78 -17.94 7.91 2.66
C PHE A 78 -18.99 7.57 3.74
N LEU A 79 -19.79 8.57 4.15
CA LEU A 79 -20.82 8.44 5.18
C LEU A 79 -22.00 7.54 4.80
N GLU A 80 -22.16 7.14 3.54
CA GLU A 80 -23.25 6.24 3.14
C GLU A 80 -23.21 4.93 3.93
N TYR A 81 -22.02 4.38 4.17
CA TYR A 81 -21.88 3.16 4.96
C TYR A 81 -22.43 3.34 6.39
N ALA A 82 -22.07 4.41 7.08
CA ALA A 82 -22.56 4.69 8.43
C ALA A 82 -24.07 5.00 8.45
N ARG A 83 -24.62 5.59 7.39
CA ARG A 83 -26.03 6.01 7.31
C ARG A 83 -26.98 4.87 6.91
N ASN A 84 -26.57 4.00 5.99
CA ASN A 84 -27.44 3.00 5.38
C ASN A 84 -26.74 1.68 4.99
N GLY A 85 -25.47 1.49 5.36
CA GLY A 85 -24.70 0.28 5.07
C GLY A 85 -24.15 0.18 3.65
N ASN A 86 -24.39 1.16 2.76
CA ASN A 86 -23.83 1.15 1.41
C ASN A 86 -22.33 1.47 1.44
N ARG A 87 -21.51 0.47 1.17
CA ARG A 87 -20.04 0.61 0.98
C ARG A 87 -19.63 0.73 -0.49
N SER A 88 -20.39 0.10 -1.38
CA SER A 88 -19.96 -0.16 -2.76
C SER A 88 -19.77 1.10 -3.61
N ARG A 89 -20.52 2.17 -3.35
CA ARG A 89 -20.37 3.42 -4.11
C ARG A 89 -19.06 4.13 -3.80
N TYR A 90 -18.67 4.21 -2.53
CA TYR A 90 -17.35 4.74 -2.15
C TYR A 90 -16.23 3.86 -2.69
N GLU A 91 -16.37 2.54 -2.52
CA GLU A 91 -15.38 1.56 -2.97
C GLU A 91 -15.11 1.65 -4.47
N ARG A 92 -16.15 1.80 -5.29
CA ARG A 92 -15.98 1.97 -6.74
C ARG A 92 -15.06 3.14 -7.08
N GLU A 93 -15.31 4.31 -6.50
CA GLU A 93 -14.49 5.50 -6.78
C GLU A 93 -13.09 5.40 -6.17
N HIS A 94 -12.98 4.80 -4.98
CA HIS A 94 -11.71 4.52 -4.31
C HIS A 94 -10.83 3.59 -5.16
N PHE A 95 -11.35 2.45 -5.60
CA PHE A 95 -10.63 1.49 -6.43
C PHE A 95 -10.36 1.99 -7.83
N ALA A 96 -11.23 2.83 -8.42
CA ALA A 96 -10.97 3.45 -9.71
C ALA A 96 -9.63 4.23 -9.71
N ARG A 97 -9.33 4.99 -8.64
CA ARG A 97 -8.04 5.69 -8.50
C ARG A 97 -6.85 4.72 -8.43
N ARG A 98 -6.96 3.63 -7.66
CA ARG A 98 -5.87 2.65 -7.50
C ARG A 98 -5.61 1.87 -8.78
N ASN A 99 -6.68 1.43 -9.45
CA ASN A 99 -6.58 0.70 -10.73
C ASN A 99 -5.93 1.58 -11.80
N ALA A 100 -6.38 2.84 -11.92
CA ALA A 100 -5.77 3.80 -12.85
C ALA A 100 -4.28 4.03 -12.55
N LEU A 101 -3.91 4.16 -11.27
CA LEU A 101 -2.51 4.32 -10.88
C LEU A 101 -1.68 3.10 -11.32
N THR A 102 -2.16 1.88 -11.06
CA THR A 102 -1.51 0.64 -11.48
C THR A 102 -1.33 0.57 -13.00
N ASP A 103 -2.39 0.84 -13.76
CA ASP A 103 -2.36 0.81 -15.22
C ASP A 103 -1.32 1.79 -15.78
N LEU A 104 -1.29 3.02 -15.27
CA LEU A 104 -0.35 4.06 -15.68
C LEU A 104 1.10 3.70 -15.33
N ILE A 105 1.36 3.18 -14.12
CA ILE A 105 2.72 2.79 -13.70
C ILE A 105 3.26 1.70 -14.60
N VAL A 106 2.45 0.67 -14.87
CA VAL A 106 2.86 -0.46 -15.71
C VAL A 106 3.08 0.00 -17.15
N ALA A 107 2.18 0.83 -17.70
CA ALA A 107 2.35 1.41 -19.03
C ALA A 107 3.63 2.24 -19.14
N GLU A 108 3.93 3.08 -18.14
CA GLU A 108 5.15 3.89 -18.11
C GLU A 108 6.42 3.05 -17.97
N CYS A 109 6.40 1.97 -17.16
CA CYS A 109 7.50 1.02 -17.09
C CYS A 109 7.76 0.36 -18.45
N VAL A 110 6.71 -0.09 -19.13
CA VAL A 110 6.80 -0.78 -20.43
C VAL A 110 7.24 0.18 -21.54
N GLU A 111 6.62 1.35 -21.66
CA GLU A 111 6.88 2.29 -22.75
C GLU A 111 8.11 3.16 -22.51
N GLY A 112 8.21 3.76 -21.33
CA GLY A 112 9.36 4.56 -20.93
C GLY A 112 9.49 5.93 -21.60
N GLU A 113 8.45 6.44 -22.27
CA GLU A 113 8.48 7.72 -22.99
C GLU A 113 8.12 8.93 -22.12
N GLY A 114 7.51 8.73 -20.94
CA GLY A 114 7.26 9.81 -19.98
C GLY A 114 5.89 10.47 -20.10
N ARG A 115 5.10 10.14 -21.13
CA ARG A 115 3.78 10.74 -21.35
C ARG A 115 2.74 10.41 -20.26
N PHE A 116 2.97 9.38 -19.46
CA PHE A 116 2.10 9.02 -18.34
C PHE A 116 2.48 9.69 -17.01
N LEU A 117 3.65 10.33 -16.94
CA LEU A 117 4.21 10.79 -15.66
C LEU A 117 3.37 11.87 -14.96
N ASP A 118 2.73 12.76 -15.73
CA ASP A 118 1.88 13.81 -15.16
C ASP A 118 0.60 13.23 -14.53
N ASP A 119 -0.03 12.26 -15.19
CA ASP A 119 -1.21 11.56 -14.66
C ASP A 119 -0.87 10.71 -13.43
N ILE A 120 0.30 10.04 -13.43
CA ILE A 120 0.83 9.34 -12.25
C ILE A 120 1.07 10.32 -11.11
N ALA A 121 1.70 11.45 -11.37
CA ALA A 121 1.97 12.47 -10.37
C ALA A 121 0.67 13.00 -9.74
N ASN A 122 -0.36 13.27 -10.56
CA ASN A 122 -1.66 13.72 -10.11
C ASN A 122 -2.37 12.68 -9.23
N LEU A 123 -2.36 11.40 -9.62
CA LEU A 123 -2.97 10.33 -8.81
C LEU A 123 -2.22 10.09 -7.51
N VAL A 124 -0.89 10.03 -7.54
CA VAL A 124 -0.05 9.92 -6.34
C VAL A 124 -0.41 11.04 -5.36
N TRP A 125 -0.50 12.27 -5.86
CA TRP A 125 -0.84 13.43 -5.02
C TRP A 125 -2.25 13.30 -4.44
N ALA A 126 -3.24 13.00 -5.28
CA ALA A 126 -4.64 12.85 -4.88
C ALA A 126 -4.84 11.73 -3.85
N ILE A 127 -4.13 10.60 -3.98
CA ILE A 127 -4.18 9.48 -3.02
C ILE A 127 -3.51 9.86 -1.70
N CYS A 128 -2.37 10.54 -1.74
CA CYS A 128 -1.68 11.01 -0.53
C CYS A 128 -2.52 12.01 0.28
N GLU A 129 -3.42 12.75 -0.36
CA GLU A 129 -4.34 13.70 0.28
C GLU A 129 -5.61 13.06 0.87
N GLU A 130 -5.88 11.79 0.60
CA GLU A 130 -7.05 11.10 1.14
C GLU A 130 -6.97 11.01 2.67
N SER A 131 -8.09 11.32 3.34
CA SER A 131 -8.16 11.25 4.81
C SER A 131 -8.04 9.82 5.34
N PHE A 132 -8.35 8.81 4.51
CA PHE A 132 -8.19 7.40 4.84
C PHE A 132 -7.88 6.57 3.59
N TRP A 133 -6.92 5.65 3.71
CA TRP A 133 -6.50 4.78 2.61
C TRP A 133 -7.26 3.45 2.55
N GLY A 134 -8.09 3.14 3.55
CA GLY A 134 -9.00 2.00 3.50
C GLY A 134 -10.39 2.37 2.98
N VAL A 135 -11.32 1.44 3.15
CA VAL A 135 -12.72 1.60 2.73
C VAL A 135 -13.64 1.92 3.91
N SER A 136 -14.76 2.58 3.65
CA SER A 136 -15.68 3.05 4.69
C SER A 136 -16.20 1.96 5.62
N ALA A 137 -16.32 0.73 5.13
CA ALA A 137 -16.76 -0.41 5.94
C ALA A 137 -15.76 -0.83 7.04
N HIS A 138 -14.49 -0.44 6.93
CA HIS A 138 -13.43 -0.84 7.87
C HIS A 138 -13.10 0.26 8.89
N ILE A 139 -13.63 1.48 8.72
CA ILE A 139 -13.29 2.64 9.55
C ILE A 139 -13.66 2.48 11.02
N GLY A 140 -14.62 1.59 11.33
CA GLY A 140 -15.07 1.32 12.69
C GLY A 140 -13.99 0.77 13.62
N ALA A 141 -12.81 0.42 13.11
CA ALA A 141 -11.65 0.07 13.93
C ALA A 141 -10.96 1.30 14.56
N GLN A 142 -11.22 2.52 14.09
CA GLN A 142 -10.83 3.74 14.81
C GLN A 142 -11.68 3.91 16.08
N LYS A 143 -11.14 4.59 17.08
CA LYS A 143 -11.85 4.94 18.32
C LYS A 143 -13.07 5.83 18.07
N ALA A 144 -13.02 6.65 17.01
CA ALA A 144 -14.14 7.47 16.57
C ALA A 144 -15.33 6.64 16.03
N GLY A 145 -15.13 5.35 15.75
CA GLY A 145 -16.16 4.43 15.28
C GLY A 145 -16.53 4.64 13.81
N SER A 146 -17.72 4.17 13.43
CA SER A 146 -18.22 4.28 12.06
C SER A 146 -18.70 5.70 11.76
N GLY A 147 -18.01 6.40 10.87
CA GLY A 147 -18.29 7.80 10.53
C GLY A 147 -17.32 8.32 9.47
N LEU A 148 -16.97 9.61 9.54
CA LEU A 148 -15.83 10.13 8.76
C LEU A 148 -14.51 9.72 9.43
N PRO A 149 -13.44 9.52 8.65
CA PRO A 149 -12.13 9.19 9.21
C PRO A 149 -11.59 10.28 10.13
N ASP A 150 -11.08 9.87 11.29
CA ASP A 150 -10.24 10.73 12.13
C ASP A 150 -8.80 10.73 11.57
N PRO A 151 -8.27 11.87 11.08
CA PRO A 151 -6.92 11.94 10.55
C PRO A 151 -5.82 11.89 11.63
N ALA A 152 -6.19 11.87 12.92
CA ALA A 152 -5.28 11.73 14.05
C ALA A 152 -5.02 10.26 14.45
N GLU A 153 -5.82 9.30 13.97
CA GLU A 153 -5.65 7.88 14.29
C GLU A 153 -5.52 7.00 13.04
N PHE A 154 -4.31 6.64 12.66
CA PHE A 154 -4.11 5.72 11.52
C PHE A 154 -4.36 4.27 11.93
N ILE A 155 -5.25 3.60 11.19
CA ILE A 155 -5.46 2.16 11.24
C ILE A 155 -4.93 1.52 9.95
N VAL A 156 -4.35 0.33 10.08
CA VAL A 156 -3.90 -0.46 8.93
C VAL A 156 -4.88 -1.59 8.72
N ASP A 157 -5.74 -1.46 7.72
CA ASP A 157 -6.65 -2.51 7.24
C ASP A 157 -6.13 -3.11 5.91
N LEU A 158 -6.93 -3.96 5.27
CA LEU A 158 -6.59 -4.58 3.99
C LEU A 158 -6.18 -3.56 2.91
N PHE A 159 -6.99 -2.51 2.75
CA PHE A 159 -6.90 -1.59 1.62
C PHE A 159 -5.99 -0.40 1.90
N ALA A 160 -5.82 -0.02 3.17
CA ALA A 160 -4.79 0.90 3.59
C ALA A 160 -3.40 0.28 3.38
N ALA A 161 -3.23 -1.00 3.75
CA ALA A 161 -1.98 -1.72 3.49
C ALA A 161 -1.70 -1.82 1.97
N GLU A 162 -2.69 -2.23 1.17
CA GLU A 162 -2.58 -2.31 -0.30
C GLU A 162 -2.33 -0.95 -0.97
N THR A 163 -2.93 0.13 -0.49
CA THR A 163 -2.62 1.48 -0.96
C THR A 163 -1.16 1.84 -0.66
N GLY A 164 -0.68 1.52 0.55
CA GLY A 164 0.72 1.69 0.92
C GLY A 164 1.66 0.91 -0.01
N GLU A 165 1.34 -0.35 -0.30
CA GLU A 165 2.11 -1.20 -1.22
C GLU A 165 2.15 -0.63 -2.64
N SER A 166 1.00 -0.20 -3.17
CA SER A 166 0.90 0.42 -4.50
C SER A 166 1.78 1.66 -4.61
N LEU A 167 1.77 2.53 -3.60
CA LEU A 167 2.64 3.71 -3.54
C LEU A 167 4.12 3.33 -3.35
N ALA A 168 4.43 2.29 -2.58
CA ALA A 168 5.79 1.78 -2.41
C ALA A 168 6.37 1.25 -3.74
N TRP A 169 5.56 0.54 -4.54
CA TRP A 169 5.93 0.13 -5.89
C TRP A 169 6.13 1.33 -6.81
N THR A 170 5.26 2.34 -6.71
CA THR A 170 5.41 3.61 -7.45
C THR A 170 6.76 4.28 -7.13
N TYR A 171 7.08 4.38 -5.84
CA TYR A 171 8.34 4.94 -5.33
C TYR A 171 9.57 4.19 -5.88
N TYR A 172 9.50 2.86 -5.95
CA TYR A 172 10.59 2.03 -6.42
C TYR A 172 10.74 2.02 -7.94
N LEU A 173 9.67 1.74 -8.67
CA LEU A 173 9.69 1.52 -10.12
C LEU A 173 9.97 2.84 -10.86
N LEU A 174 9.36 3.94 -10.43
CA LEU A 174 9.37 5.21 -11.17
C LEU A 174 10.03 6.36 -10.41
N GLY A 175 10.61 6.13 -9.23
CA GLY A 175 11.12 7.18 -8.35
C GLY A 175 12.03 8.20 -9.05
N GLU A 176 13.04 7.76 -9.80
CA GLU A 176 13.96 8.65 -10.53
C GLU A 176 13.27 9.47 -11.63
N ARG A 177 12.20 8.95 -12.22
CA ARG A 177 11.42 9.63 -13.26
C ARG A 177 10.47 10.65 -12.63
N LEU A 178 9.81 10.28 -11.53
CA LEU A 178 8.97 11.19 -10.75
C LEU A 178 9.77 12.33 -10.13
N ASP A 179 11.02 12.08 -9.70
CA ASP A 179 11.91 13.12 -9.19
C ASP A 179 12.21 14.22 -10.24
N ARG A 180 12.11 13.90 -11.55
CA ARG A 180 12.24 14.88 -12.64
C ARG A 180 10.96 15.72 -12.83
N VAL A 181 9.79 15.16 -12.57
CA VAL A 181 8.52 15.91 -12.51
C VAL A 181 8.55 16.83 -11.29
N SER A 182 8.79 16.25 -10.11
CA SER A 182 9.07 16.98 -8.88
C SER A 182 9.66 16.06 -7.82
N PRO A 183 10.78 16.43 -7.17
CA PRO A 183 11.36 15.65 -6.06
C PRO A 183 10.44 15.60 -4.82
N MET A 184 9.36 16.39 -4.80
CA MET A 184 8.37 16.34 -3.73
C MET A 184 7.46 15.12 -3.81
N LEU A 185 7.27 14.51 -4.98
CA LEU A 185 6.41 13.34 -5.14
C LEU A 185 6.93 12.16 -4.33
N ARG A 186 8.21 11.84 -4.54
CA ARG A 186 8.86 10.72 -3.85
C ARG A 186 8.97 10.95 -2.34
N LYS A 187 9.26 12.19 -1.92
CA LYS A 187 9.24 12.59 -0.50
C LYS A 187 7.85 12.45 0.12
N ARG A 188 6.80 12.85 -0.61
CA ARG A 188 5.41 12.75 -0.13
C ARG A 188 4.98 11.29 0.03
N ILE A 189 5.29 10.44 -0.95
CA ILE A 189 5.04 8.99 -0.85
C ILE A 189 5.68 8.42 0.41
N GLY A 190 6.99 8.67 0.60
CA GLY A 190 7.72 8.17 1.76
C GLY A 190 7.12 8.65 3.10
N HIS A 191 6.79 9.93 3.18
CA HIS A 191 6.18 10.53 4.37
C HIS A 191 4.82 9.91 4.72
N GLU A 192 3.94 9.74 3.74
CA GLU A 192 2.60 9.20 3.99
C GLU A 192 2.65 7.70 4.30
N ILE A 193 3.51 6.92 3.63
CA ILE A 193 3.71 5.50 3.95
C ILE A 193 4.26 5.32 5.36
N ASP A 194 5.24 6.13 5.78
CA ASP A 194 5.79 6.07 7.13
C ASP A 194 4.70 6.35 8.17
N ARG A 195 3.99 7.46 8.03
CA ARG A 195 2.96 7.91 8.98
C ARG A 195 1.74 6.98 9.05
N ARG A 196 1.33 6.38 7.92
CA ARG A 196 0.07 5.61 7.82
C ARG A 196 0.25 4.11 7.94
N ILE A 197 1.41 3.58 7.57
CA ILE A 197 1.66 2.12 7.49
C ILE A 197 2.83 1.71 8.37
N LEU A 198 4.04 2.23 8.16
CA LEU A 198 5.24 1.73 8.85
C LEU A 198 5.20 2.01 10.34
N THR A 199 5.03 3.27 10.73
CA THR A 199 4.99 3.68 12.14
C THR A 199 3.83 2.98 12.87
N PRO A 200 2.56 2.98 12.37
CA PRO A 200 1.48 2.26 13.04
C PRO A 200 1.72 0.75 13.17
N CYS A 201 2.25 0.06 12.16
CA CYS A 201 2.54 -1.37 12.26
C CYS A 201 3.70 -1.69 13.22
N LEU A 202 4.65 -0.77 13.41
CA LEU A 202 5.78 -0.95 14.34
C LEU A 202 5.39 -0.65 15.78
N GLU A 203 4.57 0.38 16.01
CA GLU A 203 4.29 0.89 17.35
C GLU A 203 3.01 0.33 17.98
N ARG A 204 2.07 -0.17 17.15
CA ARG A 204 0.79 -0.69 17.62
C ARG A 204 0.73 -2.21 17.51
N ASP A 205 0.11 -2.82 18.51
CA ASP A 205 -0.15 -4.26 18.60
C ASP A 205 -1.65 -4.60 18.67
N ASP A 206 -2.50 -3.60 18.38
CA ASP A 206 -3.93 -3.63 18.64
C ASP A 206 -4.79 -3.88 17.40
N PHE A 207 -4.19 -3.97 16.21
CA PHE A 207 -4.93 -4.33 15.02
C PHE A 207 -5.41 -5.78 15.09
N GLY A 208 -6.72 -5.99 14.95
CA GLY A 208 -7.32 -7.32 15.14
C GLY A 208 -6.72 -8.42 14.26
N TRP A 209 -6.24 -8.08 13.06
CA TRP A 209 -5.57 -9.03 12.16
C TRP A 209 -4.22 -9.53 12.71
N MET A 210 -3.56 -8.83 13.62
CA MET A 210 -2.30 -9.29 14.22
C MET A 210 -2.50 -10.49 15.15
N GLY A 211 -3.69 -10.67 15.72
CA GLY A 211 -4.03 -11.80 16.58
C GLY A 211 -3.36 -11.80 17.96
N PHE A 212 -2.66 -10.73 18.35
CA PHE A 212 -1.96 -10.65 19.64
C PHE A 212 -2.89 -10.59 20.85
N LYS A 213 -4.13 -10.07 20.67
CA LYS A 213 -5.15 -9.95 21.71
C LYS A 213 -6.15 -11.12 21.74
N GLY A 214 -5.83 -12.23 21.07
CA GLY A 214 -6.70 -13.40 20.93
C GLY A 214 -7.64 -13.32 19.72
N GLY A 215 -8.51 -14.33 19.57
CA GLY A 215 -9.37 -14.49 18.39
C GLY A 215 -8.76 -15.35 17.29
N ARG A 216 -9.56 -15.66 16.26
CA ARG A 216 -9.11 -16.46 15.11
C ARG A 216 -8.45 -15.54 14.09
N VAL A 217 -7.15 -15.74 13.88
CA VAL A 217 -6.43 -15.11 12.76
C VAL A 217 -7.06 -15.56 11.44
N ASN A 218 -7.38 -14.60 10.58
CA ASN A 218 -8.00 -14.83 9.27
C ASN A 218 -7.07 -14.35 8.14
N ASN A 219 -7.59 -14.27 6.92
CA ASN A 219 -6.83 -13.86 5.74
C ASN A 219 -6.28 -12.43 5.80
N TRP A 220 -6.77 -11.57 6.70
CA TRP A 220 -6.24 -10.21 6.86
C TRP A 220 -4.80 -10.21 7.37
N ASN A 221 -4.42 -11.22 8.15
CA ASN A 221 -3.07 -11.30 8.68
C ASN A 221 -2.01 -11.45 7.58
N PRO A 222 -2.03 -12.48 6.72
CA PRO A 222 -1.05 -12.57 5.64
C PRO A 222 -1.16 -11.41 4.65
N TRP A 223 -2.37 -10.89 4.38
CA TRP A 223 -2.58 -9.77 3.47
C TRP A 223 -1.93 -8.47 3.97
N CYS A 224 -2.19 -8.07 5.22
CA CYS A 224 -1.59 -6.85 5.77
C CYS A 224 -0.06 -7.00 5.91
N ASN A 225 0.44 -8.19 6.30
CA ASN A 225 1.87 -8.42 6.42
C ASN A 225 2.60 -8.37 5.06
N SER A 226 2.06 -8.92 3.98
CA SER A 226 2.72 -8.87 2.66
C SER A 226 2.86 -7.44 2.16
N ASN A 227 1.81 -6.64 2.32
CA ASN A 227 1.79 -5.23 1.92
C ASN A 227 2.72 -4.38 2.80
N TRP A 228 2.74 -4.62 4.11
CA TRP A 228 3.66 -3.96 5.03
C TRP A 228 5.13 -4.32 4.72
N LEU A 229 5.41 -5.57 4.38
CA LEU A 229 6.75 -5.99 3.96
C LEU A 229 7.22 -5.26 2.70
N ALA A 230 6.35 -5.12 1.69
CA ALA A 230 6.68 -4.34 0.50
C ALA A 230 7.02 -2.88 0.84
N CYS A 231 6.22 -2.22 1.69
CA CYS A 231 6.51 -0.86 2.16
C CYS A 231 7.87 -0.79 2.85
N THR A 232 8.16 -1.72 3.75
CA THR A 232 9.41 -1.77 4.54
C THR A 232 10.65 -1.93 3.67
N LEU A 233 10.54 -2.71 2.58
CA LEU A 233 11.67 -3.02 1.71
C LEU A 233 11.90 -1.95 0.64
N LEU A 234 10.83 -1.31 0.15
CA LEU A 234 10.90 -0.37 -0.97
C LEU A 234 11.12 1.09 -0.55
N VAL A 235 10.62 1.50 0.63
CA VAL A 235 10.54 2.92 1.07
C VAL A 235 11.45 3.21 2.25
#